data_AF-A0A6B3I2Z0-F1
#
_entry.id   AF-A0A6B3I2Z0-F1
#
_cell.length_a   1.000
_cell.length_b   1.000
_cell.length_c   1.000
_cell.angle_alpha   90.00
_cell.angle_beta   90.00
_cell.angle_gamma   90.00
#
_symmetry.space_group_name_H-M   'P 1'
#
loop_
_entity.id
_entity.type
_entity.pdbx_description
1 polymer ?
#
loop_
_entity_poly.entity_id
_entity_poly.type
_entity_poly.pdbx_seq_one_letter_code
_entity_poly.pdbx_strand_id
1 'polypeptide(L)'
;KMVQAMRHGTLPRTLHVDEPTPMVDWSSGAVELLTEERPWTARPGAPRRAAVSAFGVSGTNAHVIVEEAPAEAQAAQAEETLRPAGAVPLLLSGRTPRAVAEQAQRLLAHLEAHP
;
A
#
# COMPACT_ATOMS: atom_id res chain seq x y z
N LYS A 1 4.83 -1.49 4.58
CA LYS A 1 5.67 -1.22 3.39
C LYS A 1 5.07 -1.81 2.13
N MET A 2 5.04 -3.13 1.95
CA MET A 2 4.71 -3.77 0.65
C MET A 2 3.31 -3.46 0.11
N VAL A 3 2.29 -3.38 0.98
CA VAL A 3 0.92 -2.99 0.54
C VAL A 3 0.89 -1.59 -0.08
N GLN A 4 1.59 -0.62 0.50
CA GLN A 4 1.66 0.73 -0.07
C GLN A 4 2.51 0.75 -1.36
N ALA A 5 3.58 -0.04 -1.43
CA ALA A 5 4.35 -0.21 -2.66
C ALA A 5 3.49 -0.73 -3.83
N MET A 6 2.59 -1.68 -3.56
CA MET A 6 1.60 -2.14 -4.54
C MET A 6 0.60 -1.05 -4.92
N ARG A 7 0.01 -0.37 -3.92
CA ARG A 7 -0.98 0.71 -4.13
C ARG A 7 -0.42 1.84 -5.00
N HIS A 8 0.83 2.23 -4.77
CA HIS A 8 1.49 3.30 -5.51
C HIS A 8 2.21 2.81 -6.78
N GLY A 9 2.28 1.49 -7.01
CA GLY A 9 2.97 0.93 -8.17
C GLY A 9 4.47 1.24 -8.18
N THR A 10 5.11 1.36 -7.01
CA THR A 10 6.51 1.78 -6.87
C THR A 10 7.22 0.88 -5.86
N LEU A 11 8.43 0.42 -6.21
CA LEU A 11 9.35 -0.29 -5.33
C LEU A 11 10.25 0.75 -4.62
N PRO A 12 10.05 1.02 -3.32
CA PRO A 12 10.83 2.02 -2.60
C PRO A 12 12.23 1.51 -2.24
N ARG A 13 13.24 2.36 -2.41
CA ARG A 13 14.65 2.03 -2.13
C ARG A 13 14.89 1.48 -0.73
N THR A 14 15.90 0.63 -0.60
CA THR A 14 16.45 0.19 0.68
C THR A 14 17.53 1.20 1.10
N LEU A 15 17.40 1.76 2.30
CA LEU A 15 18.34 2.76 2.82
C LEU A 15 19.57 2.09 3.46
N HIS A 16 20.65 2.86 3.58
CA HIS A 16 21.90 2.45 4.24
C HIS A 16 22.55 1.22 3.59
N VAL A 17 22.46 1.16 2.26
CA VAL A 17 23.19 0.21 1.44
C VAL A 17 24.26 0.98 0.68
N ASP A 18 25.51 0.87 1.12
CA ASP A 18 26.65 1.39 0.37
C ASP A 18 27.08 0.39 -0.71
N GLU A 19 27.27 -0.88 -0.32
CA GLU A 19 27.52 -2.01 -1.21
C GLU A 19 26.83 -3.29 -0.70
N PRO A 20 26.43 -4.23 -1.59
CA PRO A 20 25.91 -5.53 -1.16
C PRO A 20 26.95 -6.32 -0.36
N THR A 21 26.51 -7.07 0.67
CA THR A 21 27.44 -7.87 1.47
C THR A 21 28.15 -8.93 0.60
N PRO A 22 29.47 -9.12 0.75
CA PRO A 22 30.22 -10.14 0.02
C PRO A 22 29.94 -11.57 0.51
N MET A 23 29.21 -11.72 1.64
CA MET A 23 28.83 -13.03 2.19
C MET A 23 27.70 -13.72 1.41
N VAL A 24 27.10 -13.03 0.46
CA VAL A 24 26.05 -13.55 -0.42
C VAL A 24 26.56 -13.51 -1.85
N ASP A 25 26.46 -14.64 -2.55
CA ASP A 25 26.64 -14.65 -4.00
C ASP A 25 25.36 -14.14 -4.66
N TRP A 26 25.37 -12.86 -5.03
CA TRP A 26 24.24 -12.21 -5.69
C TRP A 26 24.09 -12.62 -7.16
N SER A 27 25.09 -13.27 -7.77
CA SER A 27 25.06 -13.66 -9.18
C SER A 27 24.31 -14.97 -9.44
N SER A 28 24.18 -15.82 -8.43
CA SER A 28 23.49 -17.12 -8.54
C SER A 28 22.00 -17.08 -8.24
N GLY A 29 21.48 -15.95 -7.76
CA GLY A 29 20.10 -15.79 -7.32
C GLY A 29 19.17 -15.10 -8.33
N ALA A 30 17.86 -15.31 -8.17
CA ALA A 30 16.82 -14.55 -8.86
C ALA A 30 16.43 -13.26 -8.11
N VAL A 31 17.29 -12.79 -7.19
CA VAL A 31 17.05 -11.64 -6.32
C VAL A 31 18.17 -10.62 -6.47
N GLU A 32 17.80 -9.35 -6.39
CA GLU A 32 18.70 -8.21 -6.46
C GLU A 32 18.39 -7.26 -5.30
N LEU A 33 19.42 -6.59 -4.78
CA LEU A 33 19.24 -5.60 -3.73
C LEU A 33 18.68 -4.30 -4.33
N LEU A 34 17.51 -3.88 -3.86
CA LEU A 34 16.84 -2.66 -4.33
C LEU A 34 17.46 -1.41 -3.69
N THR A 35 18.51 -0.87 -4.31
CA THR A 35 19.23 0.33 -3.87
C THR A 35 18.59 1.63 -4.34
N GLU A 36 17.86 1.58 -5.45
CA GLU A 36 17.14 2.71 -6.03
C GLU A 36 15.64 2.49 -6.06
N GLU A 37 14.87 3.58 -5.99
CA GLU A 37 13.43 3.51 -6.19
C GLU A 37 13.14 3.28 -7.67
N ARG A 38 12.19 2.39 -7.98
CA ARG A 38 11.78 2.13 -9.37
C ARG A 38 10.30 1.84 -9.50
N PRO A 39 9.69 2.09 -10.67
CA PRO A 39 8.33 1.64 -10.96
C PRO A 39 8.21 0.13 -10.78
N TRP A 40 7.13 -0.29 -10.13
CA TRP A 40 6.71 -1.68 -10.04
C TRP A 40 5.67 -1.96 -11.11
N THR A 41 6.09 -2.17 -12.36
CA THR A 41 5.13 -2.42 -13.44
C THR A 41 4.55 -3.83 -13.34
N ALA A 42 3.22 -3.95 -13.28
CA ALA A 42 2.54 -5.25 -13.38
C ALA A 42 2.63 -5.78 -14.83
N ARG A 43 2.76 -7.10 -14.99
CA ARG A 43 2.68 -7.71 -16.32
C ARG A 43 1.18 -7.89 -16.69
N PRO A 44 0.78 -7.74 -17.96
CA PRO A 44 -0.60 -8.01 -18.36
C PRO A 44 -1.05 -9.40 -17.89
N GLY A 45 -2.17 -9.45 -17.16
CA GLY A 45 -2.72 -10.70 -16.62
C GLY A 45 -1.97 -11.28 -15.40
N ALA A 46 -0.99 -10.57 -14.83
CA ALA A 46 -0.26 -11.04 -13.65
C ALA A 46 -0.21 -9.96 -12.55
N PRO A 47 -0.87 -10.19 -11.40
CA PRO A 47 -0.85 -9.25 -10.29
C PRO A 47 0.55 -9.15 -9.68
N ARG A 48 0.88 -7.99 -9.11
CA ARG A 48 2.11 -7.84 -8.31
C ARG A 48 2.05 -8.77 -7.10
N ARG A 49 3.16 -9.42 -6.79
CA ARG A 49 3.30 -10.28 -5.60
C ARG A 49 4.52 -9.91 -4.79
N ALA A 50 4.38 -9.91 -3.47
CA ALA A 50 5.47 -9.71 -2.52
C ALA A 50 5.54 -10.88 -1.55
N ALA A 51 6.75 -11.29 -1.22
CA ALA A 51 7.01 -12.13 -0.06
C ALA A 51 7.46 -11.26 1.11
N VAL A 52 6.94 -11.52 2.30
CA VAL A 52 7.35 -10.86 3.56
C VAL A 52 7.73 -11.95 4.55
N SER A 53 9.00 -11.93 4.97
CA SER A 53 9.54 -12.84 5.98
C SER A 53 9.81 -12.09 7.28
N ALA A 54 9.57 -12.75 8.41
CA ALA A 54 9.97 -12.30 9.74
C ALA A 54 10.63 -13.45 10.50
N PHE A 55 11.81 -13.19 11.05
CA PHE A 55 12.60 -14.17 11.79
C PHE A 55 12.82 -13.65 13.22
N GLY A 56 12.20 -14.30 14.20
CA GLY A 56 12.31 -13.93 15.61
C GLY A 56 13.57 -14.51 16.24
N VAL A 57 14.17 -13.76 17.17
CA VAL A 57 15.36 -14.21 17.93
C VAL A 57 15.14 -15.52 18.71
N SER A 58 13.88 -15.81 19.07
CA SER A 58 13.47 -17.06 19.73
C SER A 58 13.48 -18.29 18.80
N GLY A 59 13.71 -18.10 17.50
CA GLY A 59 13.58 -19.13 16.47
C GLY A 59 12.18 -19.23 15.85
N THR A 60 11.23 -18.38 16.25
CA THR A 60 9.90 -18.34 15.64
C THR A 60 9.95 -17.58 14.31
N ASN A 61 9.55 -18.26 13.23
CA ASN A 61 9.57 -17.70 11.89
C ASN A 61 8.16 -17.57 11.32
N ALA A 62 7.92 -16.52 10.53
CA ALA A 62 6.68 -16.32 9.79
C ALA A 62 6.99 -15.87 8.36
N HIS A 63 6.18 -16.31 7.41
CA HIS A 63 6.29 -15.95 6.01
C HIS A 63 4.91 -15.77 5.39
N VAL A 64 4.75 -14.69 4.63
CA VAL A 64 3.48 -14.36 3.97
C VAL A 64 3.74 -13.96 2.54
N ILE A 65 2.94 -14.49 1.63
CA ILE A 65 2.84 -13.99 0.25
C ILE A 65 1.62 -13.07 0.16
N VAL A 66 1.85 -11.86 -0.33
CA VAL A 66 0.81 -10.85 -0.58
C VAL A 66 0.66 -10.67 -2.07
N GLU A 67 -0.58 -10.68 -2.56
CA GLU A 67 -0.94 -10.41 -3.94
C GLU A 67 -1.72 -9.09 -4.01
N GLU A 68 -1.49 -8.33 -5.08
CA GLU A 68 -2.28 -7.15 -5.43
C GLU A 68 -3.75 -7.52 -5.62
N ALA A 69 -4.66 -6.69 -5.09
CA ALA A 69 -6.09 -6.91 -5.26
C ALA A 69 -6.49 -6.84 -6.75
N PRO A 70 -7.53 -7.58 -7.18
CA PRO A 70 -8.07 -7.45 -8.54
C PRO A 70 -8.39 -5.99 -8.86
N ALA A 71 -8.13 -5.57 -10.10
CA ALA A 71 -8.50 -4.23 -10.55
C ALA A 71 -10.01 -4.01 -10.36
N GLU A 72 -10.39 -2.87 -9.78
CA GLU A 72 -11.78 -2.46 -9.57
C GLU A 72 -12.46 -2.10 -10.91
N ALA A 73 -12.58 -3.05 -11.84
CA ALA A 73 -13.36 -2.88 -13.06
C ALA A 73 -14.88 -2.76 -12.75
N GLN A 74 -15.31 -3.05 -11.52
CA GLN A 74 -16.71 -3.04 -11.10
C GLN A 74 -17.21 -1.73 -10.49
N ALA A 75 -16.35 -0.85 -9.98
CA ALA A 75 -16.78 0.40 -9.35
C ALA A 75 -17.13 1.49 -10.37
N ALA A 76 -16.32 1.63 -11.42
CA ALA A 76 -16.49 2.69 -12.43
C ALA A 76 -17.83 2.64 -13.18
N GLN A 77 -18.42 1.45 -13.36
CA GLN A 77 -19.74 1.31 -14.01
C GLN A 77 -20.92 1.65 -13.08
N ALA A 78 -20.74 1.55 -11.76
CA ALA A 78 -21.78 1.90 -10.78
C ALA A 78 -21.76 3.39 -10.40
N GLU A 79 -20.61 4.06 -10.53
CA GLU A 79 -20.45 5.47 -10.18
C GLU A 79 -21.24 6.44 -11.06
N GLU A 80 -21.50 6.08 -12.32
CA GLU A 80 -22.27 6.94 -13.24
C GLU A 80 -23.78 6.90 -12.96
N THR A 81 -24.27 5.82 -12.34
CA THR A 81 -25.71 5.60 -12.10
C THR A 81 -26.19 5.99 -10.70
N LEU A 82 -25.28 6.30 -9.76
CA LEU A 82 -25.61 6.53 -8.34
C LEU A 82 -25.24 7.92 -7.80
N ARG A 83 -24.87 8.89 -8.64
CA ARG A 83 -24.55 10.25 -8.17
C ARG A 83 -25.78 10.86 -7.47
N PRO A 84 -25.71 11.16 -6.16
CA PRO A 84 -26.82 11.76 -5.45
C PRO A 84 -27.14 13.13 -6.05
N ALA A 85 -28.42 13.40 -6.34
CA ALA A 85 -28.86 14.66 -6.97
C ALA A 85 -28.82 15.88 -6.01
N GLY A 86 -28.15 15.79 -4.86
CA GLY A 86 -28.16 16.82 -3.82
C GLY A 86 -27.18 16.54 -2.67
N ALA A 87 -27.28 17.34 -1.61
CA ALA A 87 -26.42 17.21 -0.44
C ALA A 87 -26.59 15.85 0.26
N VAL A 88 -25.46 15.21 0.59
CA VAL A 88 -25.42 13.93 1.31
C VAL A 88 -24.97 14.16 2.75
N PRO A 89 -25.66 13.64 3.77
CA PRO A 89 -25.22 13.77 5.15
C PRO A 89 -23.95 12.92 5.39
N LEU A 90 -22.91 13.54 5.92
CA LEU A 90 -21.69 12.86 6.38
C LEU A 90 -21.78 12.64 7.90
N LEU A 91 -22.05 11.40 8.31
CA LEU A 91 -22.20 11.05 9.72
C LEU A 91 -20.84 10.86 10.40
N LEU A 92 -20.64 11.54 11.52
CA LEU A 92 -19.42 11.45 12.33
C LEU A 92 -19.74 10.93 13.72
N SER A 93 -18.84 10.10 14.26
CA SER A 93 -18.97 9.56 15.62
C SER A 93 -17.61 9.49 16.31
N GLY A 94 -17.64 9.44 17.63
CA GLY A 94 -16.46 9.41 18.48
C GLY A 94 -16.84 9.11 19.92
N ARG A 95 -15.98 8.43 20.67
CA ARG A 95 -16.24 8.04 22.07
C ARG A 95 -16.46 9.24 22.99
N THR A 96 -15.87 10.39 22.66
CA THR A 96 -15.97 11.64 23.42
C THR A 96 -16.32 12.80 22.49
N PRO A 97 -16.87 13.91 22.99
CA PRO A 97 -17.12 15.12 22.19
C PRO A 97 -15.87 15.62 21.47
N ARG A 98 -14.70 15.55 22.14
CA ARG A 98 -13.41 15.89 21.53
C ARG A 98 -13.07 14.99 20.33
N ALA A 99 -13.30 13.68 20.44
CA ALA A 99 -13.03 12.75 19.35
C ALA A 99 -13.91 13.05 18.11
N VAL A 100 -15.17 13.46 18.30
CA VAL A 100 -16.05 13.87 17.19
C VAL A 100 -15.49 15.12 16.49
N ALA A 101 -15.03 16.12 17.26
CA ALA A 101 -14.42 17.33 16.70
C ALA A 101 -13.13 17.02 15.91
N GLU A 102 -12.29 16.13 16.41
CA GLU A 102 -11.06 15.69 15.72
C GLU A 102 -11.38 14.91 14.43
N GLN A 103 -12.46 14.09 14.40
CA GLN A 103 -12.90 13.43 13.17
C GLN A 103 -13.40 14.44 12.13
N ALA A 104 -14.16 15.44 12.55
CA ALA A 104 -14.63 16.51 11.65
C ALA A 104 -13.46 17.26 11.01
N GLN A 105 -12.42 17.58 11.78
CA GLN A 105 -11.22 18.26 11.27
C GLN A 105 -10.45 17.39 10.27
N ARG A 106 -10.31 16.09 10.53
CA ARG A 106 -9.64 15.16 9.59
C ARG A 106 -10.41 15.00 8.30
N LEU A 107 -11.75 14.93 8.38
CA LEU A 107 -12.60 14.84 7.20
C LEU A 107 -12.51 16.13 6.37
N LEU A 108 -12.60 17.29 7.00
CA LEU A 108 -12.44 18.58 6.33
C LEU A 108 -11.09 18.66 5.60
N ALA A 109 -9.98 18.39 6.30
CA ALA A 109 -8.65 18.41 5.70
C ALA A 109 -8.50 17.40 4.54
N HIS A 110 -9.16 16.24 4.64
CA HIS A 110 -9.15 15.24 3.56
C HIS A 110 -9.88 15.73 2.32
N LEU A 111 -11.10 16.29 2.48
CA LEU A 111 -11.91 16.82 1.38
C LEU A 111 -11.26 18.05 0.74
N GLU A 112 -10.59 18.90 1.52
CA GLU A 112 -9.82 20.04 0.98
C GLU A 112 -8.62 19.58 0.14
N ALA A 113 -7.95 18.50 0.55
CA ALA A 113 -6.81 17.94 -0.17
C ALA A 113 -7.20 17.07 -1.38
N HIS A 114 -8.44 16.57 -1.43
CA HIS A 114 -8.96 15.67 -2.47
C HIS A 114 -10.39 16.09 -2.87
N PRO A 115 -10.55 17.22 -3.57
CA PRO A 115 -11.86 17.78 -3.93
C PRO A 115 -12.64 16.94 -4.95
#